data_AF-A0A1I0Y2F1-F1
#
_entry.id   AF-A0A1I0Y2F1-F1
#
_cell.length_a   1.000
_cell.length_b   1.000
_cell.length_c   1.000
_cell.angle_alpha   90.00
_cell.angle_beta   90.00
_cell.angle_gamma   90.00
#
_symmetry.space_group_name_H-M   'P 1'
#
loop_
_entity.id
_entity.type
_entity.pdbx_description
1 polymer ?
#
loop_
_entity_poly.entity_id
_entity_poly.type
_entity_poly.pdbx_seq_one_letter_code
_entity_poly.pdbx_strand_id
1 'polypeptide(L)'
;MTEQVDSGSPQHGERSISQLVSDMSEQMSRLVRDELRLATEELRTKGKRAGIGAGLAGVAGVTAMLGAGTLVACVVLALALVLPAWAAALIVGAGLLLVAAVLGAVGGKQLKRATPPLPREAIAGIEQDVQVVKENARP
;
A
#
# COMPACT_ATOMS: atom_id res chain seq x y z
N MET A 1 -68.52 24.27 -49.55
CA MET A 1 -68.24 23.42 -48.38
C MET A 1 -67.00 22.61 -48.74
N THR A 2 -65.82 23.20 -48.55
CA THR A 2 -64.52 22.59 -48.85
C THR A 2 -63.85 22.27 -47.52
N GLU A 3 -63.69 20.98 -47.25
CA GLU A 3 -62.89 20.47 -46.13
C GLU A 3 -61.43 20.90 -46.31
N GLN A 4 -60.94 21.73 -45.38
CA GLN A 4 -59.51 21.86 -45.13
C GLN A 4 -59.17 20.98 -43.93
N VAL A 5 -58.62 19.81 -44.25
CA VAL A 5 -57.82 19.01 -43.32
C VAL A 5 -56.48 19.73 -43.20
N ASP A 6 -56.34 20.57 -42.17
CA ASP A 6 -55.01 21.01 -41.74
C ASP A 6 -54.43 19.91 -40.84
N SER A 7 -53.59 19.10 -41.47
CA SER A 7 -52.85 18.02 -40.85
C SER A 7 -51.83 18.58 -39.86
N GLY A 8 -52.16 18.53 -38.58
CA GLY A 8 -51.19 18.67 -37.49
C GLY A 8 -50.08 17.62 -37.66
N SER A 9 -48.92 18.07 -38.09
CA SER A 9 -47.75 17.23 -38.32
C SER A 9 -47.23 16.69 -36.97
N PRO A 10 -47.01 15.37 -36.85
CA PRO A 10 -46.48 14.77 -35.63
C PRO A 10 -45.01 15.18 -35.46
N GLN A 11 -44.71 16.07 -34.50
CA GLN A 11 -43.35 16.30 -34.00
C GLN A 11 -42.89 15.10 -33.16
N HIS A 12 -42.67 13.96 -33.80
CA HIS A 12 -41.96 12.84 -33.21
C HIS A 12 -40.99 12.25 -34.24
N GLY A 13 -39.69 12.37 -33.96
CA GLY A 13 -38.83 11.21 -34.14
C GLY A 13 -37.64 11.31 -35.07
N GLU A 14 -36.82 12.36 -35.02
CA GLU A 14 -35.41 12.22 -35.44
C GLU A 14 -34.52 12.96 -34.44
N ARG A 15 -34.17 12.29 -33.33
CA ARG A 15 -32.99 12.71 -32.57
C ARG A 15 -31.81 12.63 -33.53
N SER A 16 -31.14 13.74 -33.75
CA SER A 16 -29.97 13.78 -34.63
C SER A 16 -28.88 12.86 -34.08
N ILE A 17 -28.16 12.14 -34.94
CA ILE A 17 -26.98 11.32 -34.57
C ILE A 17 -25.97 12.16 -33.77
N SER A 18 -25.91 13.47 -34.04
CA SER A 18 -25.12 14.45 -33.29
C SER A 18 -25.52 14.53 -31.80
N GLN A 19 -26.82 14.49 -31.49
CA GLN A 19 -27.34 14.51 -30.12
C GLN A 19 -27.03 13.20 -29.38
N LEU A 20 -27.13 12.05 -30.04
CA LEU A 20 -26.79 10.75 -29.43
C LEU A 20 -25.31 10.63 -29.06
N VAL A 21 -24.41 11.12 -29.93
CA VAL A 21 -22.97 11.14 -29.64
C VAL A 21 -22.66 12.11 -28.49
N SER A 22 -23.32 13.27 -28.46
CA SER A 22 -23.21 14.22 -27.33
C SER A 22 -23.68 13.59 -26.02
N ASP A 23 -24.85 12.95 -26.01
CA ASP A 23 -25.43 12.32 -24.82
C ASP A 23 -24.57 11.14 -24.31
N MET A 24 -23.99 10.35 -25.22
CA MET A 24 -23.11 9.23 -24.85
C MET A 24 -21.75 9.71 -24.32
N SER A 25 -21.19 10.78 -24.89
CA SER A 25 -19.99 11.44 -24.36
C SER A 25 -20.24 12.01 -22.97
N GLU A 26 -21.40 12.63 -22.76
CA GLU A 26 -21.79 13.15 -21.45
C GLU A 26 -22.00 12.02 -20.43
N GLN A 27 -22.64 10.92 -20.82
CA GLN A 27 -22.80 9.73 -19.97
C GLN A 27 -21.48 9.06 -19.63
N MET A 28 -20.58 8.87 -20.59
CA MET A 28 -19.24 8.33 -20.36
C MET A 28 -18.46 9.23 -19.39
N SER A 29 -18.54 10.55 -19.60
CA SER A 29 -17.91 11.52 -18.71
C SER A 29 -18.52 11.49 -17.29
N ARG A 30 -19.84 11.27 -17.14
CA ARG A 30 -20.47 11.06 -15.83
C ARG A 30 -19.97 9.78 -15.17
N LEU A 31 -19.93 8.66 -15.90
CA LEU A 31 -19.44 7.38 -15.38
C LEU A 31 -18.00 7.45 -14.88
N VAL A 32 -17.11 8.07 -15.65
CA VAL A 32 -15.70 8.27 -15.23
C VAL A 32 -15.61 9.09 -13.95
N ARG A 33 -16.42 10.16 -13.82
CA ARG A 33 -16.47 10.98 -12.61
C ARG A 33 -17.00 10.19 -11.41
N ASP A 34 -17.98 9.32 -11.61
CA ASP A 34 -18.54 8.48 -10.56
C ASP A 34 -17.55 7.41 -10.09
N GLU A 35 -16.85 6.75 -11.02
CA GLU A 35 -15.83 5.75 -10.69
C GLU A 35 -14.65 6.38 -9.94
N LEU A 36 -14.23 7.59 -10.34
CA LEU A 36 -13.21 8.36 -9.62
C LEU A 36 -13.67 8.72 -8.21
N ARG A 37 -14.94 9.10 -8.04
CA ARG A 37 -15.51 9.41 -6.73
C ARG A 37 -15.54 8.17 -5.83
N LEU A 38 -15.99 7.03 -6.37
CA LEU A 38 -16.01 5.76 -5.67
C LEU A 38 -14.60 5.33 -5.26
N ALA A 39 -13.65 5.37 -6.19
CA ALA A 39 -12.24 5.04 -5.93
C ALA A 39 -11.65 5.96 -4.85
N THR A 40 -11.98 7.25 -4.87
CA THR A 40 -11.53 8.20 -3.84
C THR A 40 -12.11 7.85 -2.47
N GLU A 41 -13.39 7.49 -2.37
CA GLU A 41 -14.03 7.07 -1.13
C GLU A 41 -13.45 5.75 -0.60
N GLU A 42 -13.19 4.80 -1.49
CA GLU A 42 -12.57 3.52 -1.14
C GLU A 42 -11.13 3.71 -0.67
N LEU A 43 -10.34 4.52 -1.36
CA LEU A 43 -8.98 4.89 -0.96
C LEU A 43 -8.97 5.61 0.40
N ARG A 44 -9.92 6.52 0.64
CA ARG A 44 -10.05 7.20 1.94
C ARG A 44 -10.37 6.20 3.06
N THR A 45 -11.27 5.26 2.80
CA THR A 45 -11.66 4.24 3.78
C THR A 45 -10.53 3.26 4.06
N LYS A 46 -9.87 2.74 3.01
CA LYS A 46 -8.69 1.87 3.11
C LYS A 46 -7.54 2.60 3.80
N GLY A 47 -7.27 3.85 3.42
CA GLY A 47 -6.25 4.69 4.01
C GLY A 47 -6.50 4.97 5.49
N LYS A 48 -7.74 5.27 5.89
CA LYS A 48 -8.11 5.43 7.30
C LYS A 48 -7.88 4.15 8.10
N ARG A 49 -8.33 3.00 7.60
CA ARG A 49 -8.14 1.71 8.28
C ARG A 49 -6.65 1.35 8.39
N ALA A 50 -5.89 1.52 7.31
CA ALA A 50 -4.45 1.32 7.31
C ALA A 50 -3.74 2.27 8.28
N GLY A 51 -4.12 3.54 8.30
CA GLY A 51 -3.57 4.55 9.21
C GLY A 51 -3.85 4.26 10.68
N ILE A 52 -5.08 3.86 11.02
CA ILE A 52 -5.43 3.42 12.39
C ILE A 52 -4.64 2.17 12.76
N GLY A 53 -4.57 1.17 11.87
CA GLY A 53 -3.80 -0.05 12.09
C GLY A 53 -2.32 0.22 12.34
N ALA A 54 -1.71 1.07 11.50
CA ALA A 54 -0.31 1.49 11.65
C ALA A 54 -0.10 2.30 12.95
N GLY A 55 -1.03 3.19 13.29
CA GLY A 55 -1.00 3.96 14.54
C GLY A 55 -1.07 3.06 15.77
N LEU A 56 -2.02 2.13 15.81
CA LEU A 56 -2.17 1.17 16.91
C LEU A 56 -0.95 0.24 17.01
N ALA A 57 -0.45 -0.27 15.89
CA ALA A 57 0.77 -1.08 15.87
C ALA A 57 2.00 -0.30 16.37
N GLY A 58 2.10 0.98 16.00
CA GLY A 58 3.15 1.87 16.49
C GLY A 58 3.09 2.07 18.01
N VAL A 59 1.91 2.40 18.54
CA VAL A 59 1.70 2.55 19.99
C VAL A 59 1.99 1.24 20.72
N ALA A 60 1.43 0.12 20.24
CA ALA A 60 1.67 -1.20 20.82
C ALA A 60 3.17 -1.55 20.83
N GLY A 61 3.89 -1.24 19.74
CA GLY A 61 5.33 -1.44 19.64
C GLY A 61 6.12 -0.64 20.68
N VAL A 62 5.81 0.65 20.83
CA VAL A 62 6.45 1.51 21.84
C VAL A 62 6.13 1.03 23.26
N THR A 63 4.87 0.71 23.55
CA THR A 63 4.46 0.18 24.86
C THR A 63 5.14 -1.15 25.17
N ALA A 64 5.23 -2.07 24.20
CA ALA A 64 5.93 -3.34 24.35
C ALA A 64 7.44 -3.13 24.59
N MET A 65 8.06 -2.18 23.89
CA MET A 65 9.48 -1.84 24.08
C MET A 65 9.75 -1.29 25.49
N LEU A 66 8.90 -0.39 25.97
CA LEU A 66 8.99 0.13 27.35
C LEU A 66 8.78 -0.98 28.38
N GLY A 67 7.75 -1.82 28.21
CA GLY A 67 7.49 -2.95 29.09
C GLY A 67 8.64 -3.96 29.14
N ALA A 68 9.23 -4.29 27.98
CA ALA A 68 10.42 -5.14 27.91
C ALA A 68 11.61 -4.50 28.64
N GLY A 69 11.83 -3.19 28.49
CA GLY A 69 12.86 -2.45 29.24
C GLY A 69 12.65 -2.50 30.76
N THR A 70 11.40 -2.33 31.22
CA THR A 70 11.05 -2.45 32.63
C THR A 70 11.28 -3.87 33.17
N LEU A 71 10.96 -4.91 32.39
CA LEU A 71 11.24 -6.30 32.77
C LEU A 71 12.74 -6.59 32.86
N VAL A 72 13.53 -6.08 31.90
CA VAL A 72 15.00 -6.17 31.96
C VAL A 72 15.51 -5.48 33.22
N ALA A 73 15.03 -4.27 33.53
CA ALA A 73 15.39 -3.57 34.76
C ALA A 73 14.99 -4.36 36.02
N CYS A 74 13.82 -5.01 36.02
CA CYS A 74 13.37 -5.88 37.12
C CYS A 74 14.35 -7.05 37.35
N VAL A 75 14.81 -7.72 36.28
CA VAL A 75 15.80 -8.80 36.38
C VAL A 75 17.14 -8.28 36.92
N VAL A 76 17.60 -7.12 36.43
CA VAL A 76 18.83 -6.49 36.93
C VAL A 76 18.70 -6.16 38.42
N LEU A 77 17.60 -5.56 38.86
CA LEU A 77 17.36 -5.21 40.26
C LEU A 77 17.24 -6.47 41.14
N ALA A 78 16.59 -7.52 40.65
CA ALA A 78 16.49 -8.79 41.38
C ALA A 78 17.86 -9.44 41.59
N LEU A 79 18.72 -9.46 40.56
CA LEU A 79 20.10 -9.92 40.70
C LEU A 79 20.92 -9.01 41.61
N ALA A 80 20.69 -7.69 41.56
CA ALA A 80 21.38 -6.73 42.39
C ALA A 80 21.13 -6.92 43.91
N LEU A 81 20.14 -7.73 44.31
CA LEU A 81 19.93 -8.12 45.70
C LEU A 81 21.05 -9.02 46.24
N VAL A 82 21.76 -9.73 45.37
CA VAL A 82 22.78 -10.73 45.75
C VAL A 82 24.17 -10.43 45.17
N LEU A 83 24.29 -9.45 44.26
CA LEU A 83 25.57 -9.02 43.67
C LEU A 83 25.57 -7.51 43.35
N PRO A 84 26.73 -6.86 43.14
CA PRO A 84 26.78 -5.43 42.84
C PRO A 84 25.98 -5.07 41.58
N ALA A 85 25.26 -3.95 41.61
CA ALA A 85 24.37 -3.53 40.52
C ALA A 85 25.06 -3.46 39.14
N TRP A 86 26.33 -3.05 39.09
CA TRP A 86 27.11 -3.00 37.85
C TRP A 86 27.34 -4.40 37.26
N ALA A 87 27.60 -5.41 38.10
CA ALA A 87 27.80 -6.79 37.64
C ALA A 87 26.48 -7.41 37.17
N ALA A 88 25.37 -7.11 37.85
CA ALA A 88 24.03 -7.56 37.45
C ALA A 88 23.66 -7.03 36.07
N ALA A 89 23.87 -5.73 35.84
CA ALA A 89 23.64 -5.09 34.56
C ALA A 89 24.49 -5.71 33.44
N LEU A 90 25.78 -6.00 33.70
CA LEU A 90 26.65 -6.63 32.70
C LEU A 90 26.22 -8.06 32.36
N ILE A 91 25.83 -8.88 33.33
CA ILE A 91 25.38 -10.26 33.10
C ILE A 91 24.11 -10.27 32.25
N VAL A 92 23.11 -9.49 32.63
CA VAL A 92 21.84 -9.41 31.89
C VAL A 92 22.08 -8.82 30.50
N GLY A 93 22.87 -7.76 30.40
CA GLY A 93 23.22 -7.12 29.13
C GLY A 93 23.94 -8.07 28.18
N ALA A 94 24.93 -8.83 28.67
CA ALA A 94 25.63 -9.83 27.86
C ALA A 94 24.68 -10.93 27.36
N GLY A 95 23.78 -11.43 28.21
CA GLY A 95 22.76 -12.39 27.82
C GLY A 95 21.83 -11.87 26.72
N LEU A 96 21.35 -10.63 26.86
CA LEU A 96 20.51 -9.99 25.85
C LEU A 96 21.25 -9.77 24.53
N LEU A 97 22.53 -9.38 24.57
CA LEU A 97 23.36 -9.23 23.36
C LEU A 97 23.55 -10.56 22.65
N LEU A 98 23.75 -11.66 23.37
CA LEU A 98 23.84 -13.00 22.77
C LEU A 98 22.52 -13.38 22.07
N VAL A 99 21.39 -13.18 22.73
CA VAL A 99 20.06 -13.42 22.13
C VAL A 99 19.85 -12.54 20.90
N ALA A 100 20.20 -11.24 20.98
CA ALA A 100 20.10 -10.31 19.87
C ALA A 100 21.00 -10.73 18.69
N ALA A 101 22.22 -11.22 18.94
CA ALA A 101 23.10 -11.72 17.89
C ALA A 101 22.50 -12.93 17.16
N VAL A 102 21.92 -13.87 17.91
CA VAL A 102 21.25 -15.05 17.34
C VAL A 102 20.02 -14.64 16.52
N LEU A 103 19.15 -13.83 17.08
CA LEU A 103 17.95 -13.34 16.39
C LEU A 103 18.31 -12.52 15.15
N GLY A 104 19.33 -11.65 15.23
CA GLY A 104 19.83 -10.89 14.10
C GLY A 104 20.41 -11.77 12.99
N ALA A 105 21.16 -12.81 13.36
CA ALA A 105 21.70 -13.76 12.39
C ALA A 105 20.60 -14.58 11.70
N VAL A 106 19.61 -15.07 12.46
CA VAL A 106 18.48 -15.84 11.92
C VAL A 106 17.56 -14.97 11.08
N GLY A 107 17.16 -13.80 11.62
CA GLY A 107 16.32 -12.83 10.93
C GLY A 107 16.97 -12.32 9.65
N GLY A 108 18.26 -12.00 9.69
CA GLY A 108 19.03 -11.61 8.52
C GLY A 108 19.09 -12.69 7.44
N LYS A 109 19.22 -13.97 7.83
CA LYS A 109 19.15 -15.11 6.88
C LYS A 109 17.76 -15.25 6.27
N GLN A 110 16.71 -15.10 7.07
CA GLN A 110 15.32 -15.20 6.59
C GLN A 110 14.95 -14.04 5.66
N LEU A 111 15.37 -12.81 5.98
CA LEU A 111 15.16 -11.65 5.11
C LEU A 111 15.87 -11.83 3.77
N LYS A 112 17.13 -12.27 3.78
CA LYS A 112 17.89 -12.58 2.55
C LYS A 112 17.27 -13.70 1.71
N ARG A 113 16.45 -14.58 2.31
CA ARG A 113 15.70 -15.62 1.58
C ARG A 113 14.36 -15.10 1.06
N ALA A 114 13.73 -14.16 1.78
CA ALA A 114 12.44 -13.58 1.43
C ALA A 114 12.54 -12.48 0.36
N THR A 115 13.71 -11.86 0.18
CA THR A 115 14.05 -11.07 -1.00
C THR A 115 14.89 -11.93 -1.95
N PRO A 116 14.29 -12.55 -2.99
CA PRO A 116 15.08 -13.15 -4.05
C PRO A 116 16.01 -12.06 -4.61
N PRO A 117 17.29 -12.36 -4.93
CA PRO A 117 18.05 -11.48 -5.80
C PRO A 117 17.19 -11.22 -7.03
N LEU A 118 16.96 -9.94 -7.36
CA LEU A 118 16.06 -9.47 -8.43
C LEU A 118 15.92 -10.51 -9.56
N PRO A 119 14.68 -10.91 -9.94
CA PRO A 119 14.47 -12.00 -10.89
C PRO A 119 15.28 -11.71 -12.15
N ARG A 120 16.30 -12.54 -12.42
CA ARG A 120 17.23 -12.36 -13.55
C ARG A 120 16.49 -12.25 -14.88
N GLU A 121 15.34 -12.92 -14.99
CA GLU A 121 14.45 -12.86 -16.15
C GLU A 121 13.80 -11.47 -16.32
N ALA A 122 13.44 -10.78 -15.24
CA ALA A 122 12.90 -9.42 -15.32
C ALA A 122 13.97 -8.40 -15.73
N ILE A 123 15.23 -8.61 -15.32
CA ILE A 123 16.34 -7.77 -15.76
C ILE A 123 16.67 -8.06 -17.24
N ALA A 124 16.68 -9.33 -17.66
CA ALA A 124 16.92 -9.73 -19.04
C ALA A 124 15.83 -9.21 -20.00
N GLY A 125 14.56 -9.21 -19.58
CA GLY A 125 13.47 -8.64 -20.37
C GLY A 125 13.61 -7.13 -20.57
N ILE A 126 14.04 -6.39 -19.54
CA ILE A 126 14.29 -4.95 -19.65
C ILE A 126 15.46 -4.64 -20.58
N GLU A 127 16.54 -5.44 -20.57
CA GLU A 127 17.65 -5.28 -21.52
C GLU A 127 17.21 -5.53 -22.97
N GLN A 128 16.33 -6.52 -23.17
CA GLN A 128 15.77 -6.85 -24.48
C GLN A 128 14.84 -5.73 -24.99
N ASP A 129 13.98 -5.19 -24.13
CA ASP A 129 13.10 -4.08 -24.45
C ASP A 129 13.89 -2.79 -24.78
N VAL A 130 15.00 -2.54 -24.06
CA VAL A 130 15.91 -1.41 -24.36
C VAL A 130 16.65 -1.62 -25.67
N GLN A 131 17.02 -2.86 -26.03
CA GLN A 131 17.63 -3.16 -27.33
C GLN A 131 16.65 -2.92 -28.49
N VAL A 132 15.40 -3.38 -28.37
CA VAL A 132 14.37 -3.18 -29.40
C VAL A 132 14.09 -1.69 -29.63
N VAL A 133 14.05 -0.88 -28.56
CA VAL A 133 13.88 0.57 -28.69
C VAL A 133 15.11 1.24 -29.33
N LYS A 134 16.33 0.81 -28.98
CA LYS A 134 17.57 1.32 -29.60
C LYS A 134 17.71 0.95 -31.08
N GLU A 135 17.24 -0.23 -31.47
CA GLU A 135 17.28 -0.72 -32.84
C GLU A 135 16.25 0.01 -33.72
N ASN A 136 15.06 0.32 -33.18
CA ASN A 136 14.04 1.11 -33.88
C ASN A 136 14.32 2.63 -33.86
N ALA A 137 15.18 3.12 -32.96
CA ALA A 137 15.56 4.54 -32.89
C ALA A 137 16.82 4.88 -33.72
N ARG A 138 17.45 3.90 -34.37
CA ARG A 138 18.59 4.13 -35.26
C ARG A 138 18.08 4.24 -36.70
N PRO A 139 18.12 5.44 -37.33
CA PRO A 139 17.59 5.69 -38.67
C PRO A 139 18.37 4.98 -39.77
#